data_AF-A0A352MHM3-F1
#
_entry.id   AF-A0A352MHM3-F1
#
_cell.length_a   1.000
_cell.length_b   1.000
_cell.length_c   1.000
_cell.angle_alpha   90.00
_cell.angle_beta   90.00
_cell.angle_gamma   90.00
#
_symmetry.space_group_name_H-M   'P 1'
#
loop_
_entity.id
_entity.type
_entity.pdbx_description
1 polymer ?
#
loop_
_entity_poly.entity_id
_entity_poly.type
_entity_poly.pdbx_seq_one_letter_code
_entity_poly.pdbx_strand_id
1 'polypeptide(L)' 'MISSELKVNMTNINISVKDGIFEGTIDLYVHHTQDINNLILKISNVRGIESIKRVEDFSE' A
#
# COMPACT_ATOMS: atom_id res chain seq x y z
N MET A 1 2.50 -5.38 13.72
CA MET A 1 2.25 -4.31 12.73
C MET A 1 2.46 -4.92 11.36
N ILE A 2 1.65 -4.60 10.34
CA ILE A 2 1.71 -5.26 9.01
C ILE A 2 3.11 -5.18 8.37
N SER A 3 3.88 -4.13 8.67
CA SER A 3 5.29 -3.95 8.25
C SER A 3 6.29 -4.90 8.91
N SER A 4 5.94 -5.60 9.99
CA SER A 4 6.85 -6.56 10.65
C SER A 4 6.74 -7.96 10.03
N GLU A 5 5.62 -8.28 9.37
CA GLU A 5 5.38 -9.58 8.72
C GLU A 5 5.76 -9.58 7.23
N LEU A 6 6.01 -8.42 6.66
CA LEU A 6 6.43 -8.20 5.28
C LEU A 6 7.71 -7.38 5.40
N LYS A 7 8.81 -7.78 4.76
CA LYS A 7 10.09 -7.05 4.83
C LYS A 7 10.04 -5.73 4.03
N VAL A 8 9.02 -4.91 4.27
CA VAL A 8 8.75 -3.64 3.61
C VAL A 8 8.83 -2.54 4.66
N ASN A 9 9.47 -1.43 4.29
CA ASN A 9 9.52 -0.25 5.13
C ASN A 9 8.54 0.79 4.58
N MET A 10 7.47 1.08 5.34
CA MET A 10 6.51 2.14 5.01
C MET A 10 7.07 3.48 5.46
N THR A 11 7.28 4.41 4.52
CA THR A 11 7.85 5.73 4.83
C THR A 11 6.79 6.79 5.02
N ASN A 12 5.78 6.80 4.14
CA ASN A 12 4.65 7.71 4.24
C ASN A 12 3.36 6.95 4.03
N ILE A 13 2.32 7.39 4.73
CA ILE A 13 0.95 6.94 4.52
C ILE A 13 0.08 8.19 4.48
N ASN A 14 -0.60 8.40 3.36
CA ASN A 14 -1.61 9.44 3.23
C ASN A 14 -2.96 8.78 3.00
N ILE A 15 -3.96 9.12 3.81
CA ILE A 15 -5.32 8.64 3.67
C ILE A 15 -6.26 9.82 3.84
N SER A 16 -7.22 9.95 2.94
CA SER A 16 -8.28 10.94 3.00
C SER A 16 -9.62 10.25 2.83
N VAL A 17 -10.69 10.89 3.32
CA VAL A 17 -12.05 10.39 3.18
C VAL A 17 -12.87 11.46 2.48
N LYS A 18 -13.55 11.08 1.41
CA LYS A 18 -14.49 11.93 0.69
C LYS A 18 -15.74 11.13 0.37
N ASP A 19 -16.91 11.68 0.70
CA ASP A 19 -18.21 11.07 0.40
C ASP A 19 -18.36 9.62 0.90
N GLY A 20 -17.73 9.30 2.04
CA GLY A 20 -17.76 7.97 2.65
C GLY A 20 -16.79 6.94 2.04
N ILE A 21 -16.03 7.33 1.01
CA ILE A 21 -14.98 6.53 0.40
C ILE A 21 -13.63 7.01 0.93
N PHE A 22 -12.79 6.08 1.37
CA PHE A 22 -11.42 6.40 1.72
C PHE A 22 -10.50 6.11 0.53
N GLU A 23 -9.55 7.00 0.30
CA GLU A 23 -8.51 6.88 -0.72
C GLU A 23 -7.17 7.32 -0.15
N GLY A 24 -6.08 6.71 -0.60
CA GLY A 24 -4.77 6.99 -0.05
C GLY A 24 -3.62 6.34 -0.79
N THR A 25 -2.42 6.79 -0.45
CA THR A 25 -1.14 6.25 -0.96
C THR A 25 -0.28 5.78 0.20
N ILE A 26 0.51 4.75 -0.07
CA ILE A 26 1.50 4.20 0.85
C ILE A 26 2.83 4.20 0.11
N ASP A 27 3.78 5.00 0.59
CA ASP A 27 5.14 5.02 0.06
C ASP A 27 5.97 3.95 0.77
N LEU A 28 6.73 3.20 0.00
CA LEU A 28 7.42 2.00 0.46
C LEU A 28 8.84 1.97 -0.08
N TYR A 29 9.80 1.65 0.79
CA TYR A 29 11.07 1.07 0.34
C TYR A 29 10.95 -0.44 0.34
N VAL A 30 11.19 -1.04 -0.83
CA VAL A 30 11.08 -2.48 -1.07
C VAL A 30 12.42 -3.05 -1.50
N HIS A 31 12.78 -4.21 -0.97
CA HIS A 31 14.01 -4.90 -1.33
C HIS A 31 13.82 -5.82 -2.55
N HIS A 32 12.63 -6.45 -2.67
CA HIS A 32 12.24 -7.26 -3.82
C HIS A 32 10.80 -6.98 -4.26
N THR A 33 10.51 -7.19 -5.55
CA THR A 33 9.15 -7.08 -6.11
C THR A 33 8.17 -8.11 -5.52
N GLN A 34 8.67 -9.19 -4.93
CA GLN A 34 7.82 -10.14 -4.20
C GLN A 34 7.22 -9.53 -2.93
N ASP A 35 7.96 -8.65 -2.25
CA ASP A 35 7.52 -8.04 -0.99
C ASP A 35 6.29 -7.13 -1.23
N ILE A 36 6.32 -6.33 -2.30
CA ILE A 36 5.19 -5.46 -2.66
C ILE A 36 3.99 -6.25 -3.16
N ASN A 37 4.20 -7.35 -3.90
CA ASN A 37 3.10 -8.21 -4.34
C ASN A 37 2.38 -8.86 -3.15
N ASN A 38 3.13 -9.32 -2.15
CA ASN A 38 2.56 -9.88 -0.92
C ASN A 38 1.77 -8.83 -0.13
N LEU A 39 2.26 -7.58 -0.07
CA LEU A 39 1.56 -6.48 0.57
C LEU A 39 0.25 -6.15 -0.17
N ILE A 40 0.29 -6.03 -1.50
CA ILE A 40 -0.88 -5.77 -2.35
C ILE A 40 -1.94 -6.85 -2.12
N LEU A 41 -1.55 -8.13 -2.12
CA LEU A 41 -2.46 -9.25 -1.85
C LEU A 41 -3.06 -9.22 -0.45
N LYS A 42 -2.29 -8.84 0.57
CA LYS A 42 -2.81 -8.72 1.94
C LYS A 42 -3.82 -7.58 2.06
N ILE A 43 -3.51 -6.41 1.50
CA ILE A 43 -4.42 -5.26 1.58
C ILE A 43 -5.67 -5.51 0.71
N SER A 44 -5.56 -6.15 -0.46
CA SER A 44 -6.72 -6.44 -1.31
C SER A 44 -7.73 -7.40 -0.68
N ASN A 45 -7.30 -8.21 0.29
CA ASN A 45 -8.16 -9.10 1.06
C ASN A 45 -8.87 -8.41 2.24
N VAL A 46 -8.58 -7.13 2.51
CA VAL A 46 -9.27 -6.36 3.55
C VAL A 46 -10.68 -6.00 3.06
N ARG A 47 -11.70 -6.38 3.83
CA ARG A 47 -13.10 -6.05 3.50
C ARG A 47 -13.28 -4.54 3.33
N GLY A 48 -13.93 -4.16 2.23
CA GLY A 48 -14.18 -2.75 1.89
C GLY A 48 -13.09 -2.09 1.04
N ILE A 49 -11.98 -2.78 0.76
CA ILE A 49 -11.05 -2.36 -0.29
C ILE A 49 -11.65 -2.73 -1.65
N GLU A 50 -11.90 -1.73 -2.48
CA GLU A 50 -12.42 -1.92 -3.83
C GLU A 50 -11.30 -2.09 -4.87
N SER A 51 -10.22 -1.32 -4.76
CA SER A 51 -9.10 -1.40 -5.69
C SER A 51 -7.76 -1.08 -5.03
N ILE A 52 -6.71 -1.69 -5.57
CA ILE A 52 -5.32 -1.40 -5.25
C ILE A 52 -4.53 -1.36 -6.54
N LYS A 53 -3.68 -0.36 -6.68
CA LYS A 53 -2.77 -0.22 -7.81
C LYS A 53 -1.36 0.08 -7.30
N ARG A 54 -0.38 -0.65 -7.83
CA ARG A 54 1.02 -0.26 -7.71
C ARG A 54 1.25 0.96 -8.60
N VAL A 55 1.70 2.05 -8.01
CA VAL A 55 2.09 3.26 -8.73
C VAL A 55 3.62 3.27 -8.80
N GLU A 56 4.16 3.35 -10.00
CA GLU A 56 5.60 3.57 -10.23
C GLU A 56 5.77 5.01 -10.67
N ASP A 57 5.71 5.93 -9.70
CA ASP A 57 6.02 7.33 -9.97
C ASP A 57 7.45 7.59 -9.50
N PHE A 58 8.35 7.72 -10.46
CA PHE A 58 9.77 8.04 -10.25
C PHE A 58 10.04 9.53 -10.52
N SER A 59 9.03 10.39 -10.45
CA SER A 59 9.24 11.82 -10.60
C SER A 59 9.91 12.39 -9.33
N GLU A 60 11.11 12.95 -9.51
CA GLU A 60 11.89 13.69 -8.50
C GLU A 60 11.18 14.96 -8.01
#